data_AF-A0A925UAN9-F1
#
_entry.id   AF-A0A925UAN9-F1
#
_cell.length_a   1.000
_cell.length_b   1.000
_cell.length_c   1.000
_cell.angle_alpha   90.00
_cell.angle_beta   90.00
_cell.angle_gamma   90.00
#
_symmetry.space_group_name_H-M   'P 1'
#
loop_
_entity.id
_entity.type
_entity.pdbx_description
1 polymer ?
#
loop_
_entity_poly.entity_id
_entity_poly.type
_entity_poly.pdbx_seq_one_letter_code
_entity_poly.pdbx_strand_id
1 'polypeptide(L)'
;MKRAILYVIIAGILTGSFAQAQTTQSTAPKIKLPPNMFFKKLSNGLDVLVLEDSSVPLATIEIAVKNGSYTESPQYNGLSHLYEHMFFKANKDYPSQEDFLNRVSELGISFNGTTSQELVNYYFTLPKFNLQQGLEFMNSAIRYPKFDAEEMKKENVVVDGEFQRNESNPYFALFDEMNKKLWGDLYSRKNVIGDHDIIRSATPAKMDTIKNKYYWPNNSLLTIAGDVKHDEVFEQTEKIFKDWKPSGFDPARRWPVPEFKPLQKSEHFIVESDLSRVPFIMINWQGPDTRNDLPATYAADVFSFIINQNSSKFSKALVDAGLALQVNIGYLTQKHTGPISIFVVPNPSKIKECVAEVKRQVALWDTDNYLTDEQIETAKRMLEITQVKSEEITSDFTHTISFWWASASIDYLTTYIQNLRKVSRADLQQYVRKYIKNKPYAAGMLISAPMRSQLKPEEFFK
;
A
#
# COMPACT_ATOMS: atom_id res chain seq x y z
N MET A 1 -58.02 30.92 34.18
CA MET A 1 -58.84 29.75 34.57
C MET A 1 -57.86 28.62 34.90
N LYS A 2 -57.54 28.37 36.18
CA LYS A 2 -58.18 27.35 37.07
C LYS A 2 -58.30 25.99 36.34
N ARG A 3 -57.71 24.87 36.74
CA ARG A 3 -57.11 24.41 38.00
C ARG A 3 -56.26 23.15 37.71
N ALA A 4 -55.12 23.03 38.40
CA ALA A 4 -54.48 21.77 38.73
C ALA A 4 -55.18 21.10 39.92
N ILE A 5 -54.96 19.78 40.13
CA ILE A 5 -55.05 18.98 41.38
C ILE A 5 -54.79 17.50 40.99
N LEU A 6 -54.09 16.61 41.71
CA LEU A 6 -53.16 16.71 42.84
C LEU A 6 -52.64 15.27 43.12
N TYR A 7 -51.31 15.11 43.20
CA TYR A 7 -50.44 14.31 44.09
C TYR A 7 -50.81 12.92 44.65
N VAL A 8 -49.76 12.08 44.72
CA VAL A 8 -49.35 11.43 45.99
C VAL A 8 -47.85 11.71 46.26
N ILE A 9 -47.58 11.97 47.54
CA ILE A 9 -46.35 12.43 48.24
C ILE A 9 -45.51 11.20 48.67
N ILE A 10 -44.17 11.23 48.76
CA ILE A 10 -43.31 11.30 49.99
C ILE A 10 -41.86 11.04 49.49
N ALA A 11 -40.96 12.02 49.41
CA ALA A 11 -40.00 12.51 50.42
C ALA A 11 -38.91 11.49 50.84
N GLY A 12 -37.63 11.79 50.54
CA GLY A 12 -36.48 11.04 51.05
C GLY A 12 -35.13 11.38 50.41
N ILE A 13 -34.48 12.42 50.95
CA ILE A 13 -33.04 12.79 50.94
C ILE A 13 -32.08 11.84 50.21
N LEU A 14 -31.33 12.37 49.22
CA LEU A 14 -30.00 11.86 48.86
C LEU A 14 -29.07 13.03 48.48
N THR A 15 -27.98 13.11 49.23
CA THR A 15 -26.86 14.03 49.12
C THR A 15 -26.22 14.00 47.73
N GLY A 16 -26.05 15.17 47.12
CA GLY A 16 -25.35 15.32 45.84
C GLY A 16 -23.85 15.14 46.00
N SER A 17 -23.32 14.05 45.42
CA SER A 17 -21.91 13.94 45.07
C SER A 17 -21.72 14.43 43.64
N PHE A 18 -21.00 15.54 43.47
CA PHE A 18 -20.47 15.95 42.16
C PHE A 18 -19.44 14.90 41.73
N ALA A 19 -19.84 13.99 40.84
CA ALA A 19 -18.91 13.12 40.15
C ALA A 19 -18.20 13.95 39.06
N GLN A 20 -16.97 14.36 39.35
CA GLN A 20 -16.01 14.81 38.36
C GLN A 20 -15.88 13.70 37.32
N ALA A 21 -16.27 13.98 36.07
CA ALA A 21 -16.01 13.09 34.96
C ALA A 21 -14.50 12.99 34.78
N GLN A 22 -13.89 11.94 35.34
CA GLN A 22 -12.55 11.52 34.98
C GLN A 22 -12.59 11.15 33.51
N THR A 23 -12.01 12.00 32.67
CA THR A 23 -11.55 11.61 31.34
C THR A 23 -10.64 10.41 31.51
N THR A 24 -11.17 9.23 31.24
CA THR A 24 -10.37 8.02 31.05
C THR A 24 -9.47 8.30 29.85
N GLN A 25 -8.21 8.63 30.12
CA GLN A 25 -7.16 8.45 29.13
C GLN A 25 -7.22 6.99 28.72
N SER A 26 -7.74 6.73 27.53
CA SER A 26 -7.61 5.44 26.87
C SER A 26 -6.12 5.18 26.71
N THR A 27 -5.52 4.44 27.64
CA THR A 27 -4.19 3.89 27.47
C THR A 27 -4.30 2.91 26.32
N ALA A 28 -3.89 3.35 25.12
CA ALA A 28 -3.70 2.46 23.99
C ALA A 28 -2.88 1.26 24.46
N PRO A 29 -3.24 0.02 24.07
CA PRO A 29 -2.47 -1.16 24.46
C PRO A 29 -1.00 -0.92 24.14
N LYS A 30 -0.11 -1.15 25.11
CA LYS A 30 1.34 -1.04 24.89
C LYS A 30 1.71 -2.02 23.78
N ILE A 31 2.07 -1.49 22.62
CA ILE A 31 2.53 -2.24 21.46
C ILE A 31 3.67 -3.16 21.91
N LYS A 32 3.49 -4.47 21.77
CA LYS A 32 4.56 -5.43 22.09
C LYS A 32 5.42 -5.61 20.85
N LEU A 33 6.42 -4.73 20.72
CA LEU A 33 7.40 -4.79 19.65
C LEU A 33 8.37 -5.98 19.88
N PRO A 34 8.97 -6.52 18.80
CA PRO A 34 10.13 -7.41 18.90
C PRO A 34 11.25 -6.80 19.75
N PRO A 35 12.11 -7.62 20.40
CA PRO A 35 13.12 -7.12 21.34
C PRO A 35 14.14 -6.13 20.75
N ASN A 36 14.39 -6.20 19.44
CA ASN A 36 15.32 -5.32 18.73
C ASN A 36 14.63 -4.11 18.07
N MET A 37 13.32 -3.94 18.27
CA MET A 37 12.53 -2.89 17.65
C MET A 37 12.02 -1.91 18.72
N PHE A 38 12.34 -0.63 18.55
CA PHE A 38 12.04 0.43 19.50
C PHE A 38 11.25 1.53 18.81
N PHE A 39 10.19 2.03 19.44
CA PHE A 39 9.33 3.06 18.87
C PHE A 39 9.22 4.24 19.82
N LYS A 40 9.33 5.45 19.28
CA LYS A 40 9.11 6.71 19.99
C LYS A 40 8.41 7.70 19.09
N LYS A 41 7.32 8.29 19.57
CA LYS A 41 6.72 9.48 18.95
C LYS A 41 7.38 10.72 19.55
N LEU A 42 8.01 11.55 18.74
CA LEU A 42 8.65 12.79 19.19
C LEU A 42 7.60 13.84 19.56
N SER A 43 8.03 14.90 20.25
CA SER A 43 7.17 16.00 20.69
C SER A 43 6.46 16.75 19.55
N ASN A 44 7.08 16.80 18.37
CA ASN A 44 6.52 17.36 17.14
C ASN A 44 5.61 16.40 16.36
N GLY A 45 5.37 15.20 16.88
CA GLY A 45 4.50 14.18 16.28
C GLY A 45 5.17 13.24 15.28
N LEU A 46 6.46 13.41 14.96
CA LEU A 46 7.22 12.47 14.14
C LEU A 46 7.25 11.10 14.81
N ASP A 47 6.79 10.08 14.09
CA ASP A 47 7.01 8.70 14.51
C ASP A 47 8.46 8.32 14.21
N VAL A 48 9.18 7.79 15.19
CA VAL A 48 10.56 7.30 15.04
C VAL A 48 10.60 5.84 15.47
N LEU A 49 11.18 5.01 14.62
CA LEU A 49 11.32 3.57 14.84
C LEU A 49 12.77 3.18 14.63
N VAL A 50 13.33 2.43 15.57
CA VAL A 50 14.71 1.95 15.50
C VAL A 50 14.71 0.43 15.49
N LEU A 51 15.38 -0.17 14.50
CA LEU A 51 15.69 -1.58 14.43
C LEU A 51 17.19 -1.77 14.67
N GLU A 52 17.54 -2.30 15.84
CA GLU A 52 18.95 -2.61 16.16
C GLU A 52 19.38 -3.92 15.50
N ASP A 53 20.45 -3.85 14.72
CA ASP A 53 21.12 -5.00 14.11
C ASP A 53 22.61 -4.71 13.92
N SER A 54 23.46 -5.24 14.80
CA SER A 54 24.91 -5.03 14.75
C SER A 54 25.66 -6.01 13.84
N SER A 55 24.97 -6.68 12.91
CA SER A 55 25.59 -7.68 12.02
C SER A 55 26.60 -7.08 11.04
N VAL A 56 26.37 -5.85 10.60
CA VAL A 56 27.27 -5.09 9.71
C VAL A 56 27.36 -3.63 10.16
N PRO A 57 28.51 -2.94 10.00
CA PRO A 57 28.71 -1.56 10.48
C PRO A 57 28.05 -0.49 9.58
N LEU A 58 26.82 -0.75 9.14
CA LEU A 58 26.00 0.13 8.30
C LEU A 58 24.74 0.55 9.06
N ALA A 59 24.17 1.68 8.64
CA ALA A 59 22.86 2.14 9.06
C ALA A 59 22.04 2.54 7.83
N THR A 60 20.76 2.19 7.86
CA THR A 60 19.73 2.64 6.91
C THR A 60 18.85 3.66 7.60
N ILE A 61 18.66 4.82 6.98
CA ILE A 61 17.73 5.86 7.38
C ILE A 61 16.65 5.89 6.33
N GLU A 62 15.41 5.58 6.70
CA GLU A 62 14.24 5.70 5.84
C GLU A 62 13.25 6.70 6.42
N ILE A 63 12.73 7.61 5.60
CA ILE A 63 11.57 8.41 5.95
C ILE A 63 10.42 8.10 5.01
N ALA A 64 9.28 7.72 5.57
CA ALA A 64 8.03 7.48 4.87
C ALA A 64 7.03 8.59 5.18
N VAL A 65 6.28 9.00 4.17
CA VAL A 65 5.19 9.98 4.30
C VAL A 65 3.91 9.31 3.83
N LYS A 66 2.80 9.50 4.55
CA LYS A 66 1.44 9.12 4.09
C LYS A 66 1.01 10.04 2.94
N ASN A 67 1.65 9.84 1.80
CA ASN A 67 1.47 10.48 0.50
C ASN A 67 1.51 9.37 -0.57
N GLY A 68 1.34 9.67 -1.85
CA GLY A 68 1.27 8.65 -2.90
C GLY A 68 -0.02 8.82 -3.69
N SER A 69 -0.25 7.91 -4.65
CA SER A 69 -1.35 8.13 -5.61
C SER A 69 -2.71 8.21 -4.92
N TYR A 70 -2.94 7.51 -3.80
CA TYR A 70 -4.22 7.58 -3.08
C TYR A 70 -4.64 8.99 -2.67
N THR A 71 -3.68 9.91 -2.51
CA THR A 71 -3.94 11.32 -2.15
C THR A 71 -4.21 12.22 -3.36
N GLU A 72 -3.99 11.72 -4.58
CA GLU A 72 -4.01 12.49 -5.82
C GLU A 72 -5.41 12.58 -6.40
N SER A 73 -5.87 13.82 -6.60
CA SER A 73 -6.96 14.09 -7.52
C SER A 73 -6.42 14.09 -8.96
N PRO A 74 -7.29 14.04 -10.00
CA PRO A 74 -6.83 13.91 -11.39
C PRO A 74 -5.78 14.93 -11.82
N GLN A 75 -5.88 16.19 -11.40
CA GLN A 75 -4.92 17.25 -11.75
C GLN A 75 -3.54 17.14 -11.05
N TYR A 76 -3.37 16.16 -10.18
CA TYR A 76 -2.13 15.81 -9.47
C TYR A 76 -1.67 14.37 -9.76
N ASN A 77 -2.28 13.65 -10.70
CA ASN A 77 -1.96 12.24 -10.90
C ASN A 77 -0.51 12.04 -11.38
N GLY A 78 0.28 11.26 -10.63
CA GLY A 78 1.72 11.01 -10.84
C GLY A 78 2.63 11.99 -10.12
N LEU A 79 2.08 13.01 -9.47
CA LEU A 79 2.92 14.07 -8.90
C LEU A 79 3.56 13.69 -7.57
N SER A 80 3.10 12.66 -6.88
CA SER A 80 3.85 12.07 -5.75
C SER A 80 5.12 11.37 -6.24
N HIS A 81 5.05 10.68 -7.38
CA HIS A 81 6.22 10.07 -8.00
C HIS A 81 7.20 11.12 -8.53
N LEU A 82 6.70 12.17 -9.20
CA LEU A 82 7.57 13.28 -9.58
C LEU A 82 8.17 14.01 -8.36
N TYR A 83 7.41 14.17 -7.27
CA TYR A 83 7.94 14.72 -6.02
C TYR A 83 9.10 13.84 -5.52
N GLU A 84 8.99 12.52 -5.66
CA GLU A 84 10.05 11.60 -5.29
C GLU A 84 11.35 11.87 -6.05
N HIS A 85 11.27 12.04 -7.37
CA HIS A 85 12.43 12.45 -8.17
C HIS A 85 13.04 13.77 -7.67
N MET A 86 12.18 14.75 -7.38
CA MET A 86 12.61 16.06 -6.89
C MET A 86 13.18 16.05 -5.47
N PHE A 87 12.92 15.01 -4.68
CA PHE A 87 13.51 14.84 -3.35
C PHE A 87 15.03 14.64 -3.42
N PHE A 88 15.51 13.93 -4.44
CA PHE A 88 16.95 13.67 -4.66
C PHE A 88 17.67 14.79 -5.41
N LYS A 89 17.09 16.00 -5.37
CA LYS A 89 17.60 17.19 -6.05
C LYS A 89 18.05 18.25 -5.05
N ALA A 90 18.39 19.42 -5.60
CA ALA A 90 18.81 20.57 -4.81
C ALA A 90 17.81 20.89 -3.68
N ASN A 91 18.36 21.16 -2.50
CA ASN A 91 17.62 21.58 -1.32
C ASN A 91 18.27 22.81 -0.70
N LYS A 92 17.81 23.22 0.48
CA LYS A 92 18.34 24.42 1.15
C LYS A 92 19.84 24.33 1.46
N ASP A 93 20.30 23.18 1.94
CA ASP A 93 21.68 23.00 2.42
C ASP A 93 22.62 22.57 1.29
N TYR A 94 22.09 21.92 0.25
CA TYR A 94 22.79 21.51 -0.96
C TYR A 94 22.13 22.17 -2.17
N PRO A 95 22.52 23.41 -2.52
CA PRO A 95 21.74 24.29 -3.37
C PRO A 95 21.79 23.95 -4.86
N SER A 96 22.60 22.98 -5.28
CA SER A 96 22.69 22.44 -6.64
C SER A 96 22.71 20.90 -6.64
N GLN A 97 22.43 20.30 -7.80
CA GLN A 97 22.53 18.84 -7.96
C GLN A 97 23.95 18.32 -7.72
N GLU A 98 24.96 19.10 -8.10
CA GLU A 98 26.37 18.76 -7.88
C GLU A 98 26.69 18.72 -6.39
N ASP A 99 26.26 19.73 -5.61
CA ASP A 99 26.45 19.76 -4.16
C ASP A 99 25.76 18.56 -3.47
N PHE A 100 24.55 18.21 -3.92
CA PHE A 100 23.82 17.05 -3.41
C PHE A 100 24.59 15.75 -3.64
N LEU A 101 25.06 15.52 -4.87
CA LEU A 101 25.80 14.31 -5.24
C LEU A 101 27.19 14.25 -4.60
N ASN A 102 27.88 15.39 -4.46
CA ASN A 102 29.13 15.47 -3.74
C ASN A 102 28.94 15.04 -2.28
N ARG A 103 27.88 15.52 -1.63
CA ARG A 103 27.58 15.11 -0.25
C ARG A 103 27.24 13.62 -0.13
N VAL A 104 26.47 13.07 -1.07
CA VAL A 104 26.19 11.64 -1.14
C VAL A 104 27.49 10.84 -1.19
N SER A 105 28.43 11.25 -2.06
CA SER A 105 29.73 10.60 -2.19
C SER A 105 30.59 10.73 -0.92
N GLU A 106 30.64 11.91 -0.31
CA GLU A 106 31.39 12.16 0.94
C GLU A 106 30.90 11.27 2.09
N LEU A 107 29.59 11.06 2.19
CA LEU A 107 28.99 10.26 3.24
C LEU A 107 28.98 8.76 2.93
N GLY A 108 29.34 8.36 1.71
CA GLY A 108 29.24 6.98 1.23
C GLY A 108 27.80 6.47 1.20
N ILE A 109 26.85 7.34 0.84
CA ILE A 109 25.42 7.01 0.80
C ILE A 109 25.10 6.19 -0.46
N SER A 110 24.45 5.05 -0.27
CA SER A 110 23.59 4.43 -1.27
C SER A 110 22.15 4.88 -1.01
N PHE A 111 21.46 5.42 -2.01
CA PHE A 111 20.11 5.96 -1.83
C PHE A 111 19.15 5.46 -2.89
N ASN A 112 17.86 5.47 -2.54
CA ASN A 112 16.77 5.38 -3.49
C ASN A 112 15.47 5.88 -2.84
N GLY A 113 14.39 5.90 -3.62
CA GLY A 113 13.03 6.15 -3.16
C GLY A 113 12.06 5.19 -3.82
N THR A 114 10.87 5.08 -3.24
CA THR A 114 9.75 4.42 -3.90
C THR A 114 8.45 5.15 -3.59
N THR A 115 7.62 5.24 -4.63
CA THR A 115 6.25 5.75 -4.55
C THR A 115 5.29 4.58 -4.71
N SER A 116 4.32 4.49 -3.80
CA SER A 116 3.23 3.52 -3.85
C SER A 116 1.88 4.20 -3.82
N GLN A 117 0.82 3.42 -3.68
CA GLN A 117 -0.52 3.97 -3.53
C GLN A 117 -0.67 4.71 -2.20
N GLU A 118 -0.13 4.22 -1.07
CA GLU A 118 -0.45 4.74 0.28
C GLU A 118 0.72 5.49 0.97
N LEU A 119 1.95 5.33 0.46
CA LEU A 119 3.12 6.06 0.92
C LEU A 119 4.09 6.46 -0.21
N VAL A 120 4.94 7.42 0.12
CA VAL A 120 6.25 7.63 -0.52
C VAL A 120 7.33 7.46 0.55
N ASN A 121 8.35 6.65 0.30
CA ASN A 121 9.51 6.51 1.17
C ASN A 121 10.82 6.85 0.46
N TYR A 122 11.75 7.39 1.23
CA TYR A 122 13.09 7.80 0.82
C TYR A 122 14.08 7.19 1.77
N TYR A 123 15.16 6.60 1.26
CA TYR A 123 16.08 5.89 2.12
C TYR A 123 17.53 6.03 1.71
N PHE A 124 18.39 6.09 2.72
CA PHE A 124 19.84 6.20 2.64
C PHE A 124 20.47 5.08 3.46
N THR A 125 21.39 4.33 2.84
CA THR A 125 22.25 3.37 3.53
C THR A 125 23.68 3.89 3.51
N LEU A 126 24.31 3.96 4.69
CA LEU A 126 25.62 4.57 4.89
C LEU A 126 26.40 3.87 6.01
N PRO A 127 27.73 4.08 6.11
CA PRO A 127 28.49 3.62 7.27
C PRO A 127 27.97 4.22 8.58
N LYS A 128 27.89 3.43 9.64
CA LYS A 128 27.29 3.85 10.93
C LYS A 128 27.89 5.12 11.54
N PHE A 129 29.18 5.37 11.31
CA PHE A 129 29.88 6.54 11.84
C PHE A 129 29.46 7.86 11.16
N ASN A 130 28.72 7.79 10.06
CA ASN A 130 28.14 8.93 9.36
C ASN A 130 26.65 9.12 9.69
N LEU A 131 26.07 8.35 10.64
CA LEU A 131 24.63 8.35 10.94
C LEU A 131 24.08 9.75 11.21
N GLN A 132 24.74 10.53 12.06
CA GLN A 132 24.28 11.88 12.40
C GLN A 132 24.21 12.76 11.16
N GLN A 133 25.26 12.75 10.33
CA GLN A 133 25.34 13.52 9.08
C GLN A 133 24.28 13.03 8.07
N GLY A 134 23.99 11.72 8.03
CA GLY A 134 22.92 11.16 7.22
C GLY A 134 21.53 11.63 7.67
N LEU A 135 21.29 11.73 8.99
CA LEU A 135 20.05 12.27 9.55
C LEU A 135 19.88 13.76 9.24
N GLU A 136 20.96 14.53 9.33
CA GLU A 136 20.99 15.95 8.93
C GLU A 136 20.69 16.11 7.43
N PHE A 137 21.29 15.26 6.59
CA PHE A 137 21.05 15.21 5.15
C PHE A 137 19.58 14.91 4.81
N MET A 138 19.01 13.86 5.43
CA MET A 138 17.59 13.49 5.31
C MET A 138 16.66 14.63 5.76
N ASN A 139 16.98 15.27 6.88
CA ASN A 139 16.22 16.40 7.40
C ASN A 139 16.19 17.60 6.43
N SER A 140 17.29 17.90 5.74
CA SER A 140 17.32 18.94 4.72
C SER A 140 16.44 18.59 3.52
N ALA A 141 16.62 17.38 2.97
CA ALA A 141 15.93 16.91 1.77
C ALA A 141 14.41 16.86 1.96
N ILE A 142 13.93 16.35 3.10
CA ILE A 142 12.48 16.21 3.35
C ILE A 142 11.79 17.55 3.64
N ARG A 143 12.47 18.49 4.31
CA ARG A 143 11.85 19.75 4.79
C ARG A 143 11.98 20.89 3.80
N TYR A 144 13.08 20.93 3.05
CA TYR A 144 13.48 22.09 2.26
C TYR A 144 13.93 21.76 0.83
N PRO A 145 13.20 20.91 0.07
CA PRO A 145 13.46 20.78 -1.36
C PRO A 145 13.25 22.13 -2.06
N LYS A 146 14.10 22.46 -3.04
CA LYS A 146 14.00 23.75 -3.75
C LYS A 146 12.92 23.76 -4.84
N PHE A 147 12.63 22.62 -5.45
CA PHE A 147 11.79 22.51 -6.65
C PHE A 147 12.20 23.52 -7.73
N ASP A 148 13.49 23.54 -8.09
CA ASP A 148 14.00 24.45 -9.11
C ASP A 148 13.26 24.23 -10.44
N ALA A 149 12.80 25.33 -11.06
CA ALA A 149 11.93 25.26 -12.23
C ALA A 149 12.64 24.67 -13.47
N GLU A 150 13.94 24.93 -13.63
CA GLU A 150 14.71 24.41 -14.76
C GLU A 150 15.07 22.94 -14.55
N GLU A 151 15.34 22.55 -13.31
CA GLU A 151 15.52 21.13 -12.95
C GLU A 151 14.23 20.34 -13.13
N MET A 152 13.10 20.87 -12.67
CA MET A 152 11.78 20.24 -12.87
C MET A 152 11.45 20.05 -14.35
N LYS A 153 11.74 21.03 -15.23
CA LYS A 153 11.50 20.84 -16.67
C LYS A 153 12.23 19.63 -17.24
N LYS A 154 13.43 19.31 -16.73
CA LYS A 154 14.19 18.13 -17.13
C LYS A 154 13.58 16.86 -16.54
N GLU A 155 13.32 16.86 -15.23
CA GLU A 155 12.75 15.69 -14.54
C GLU A 155 11.35 15.32 -15.00
N ASN A 156 10.50 16.30 -15.36
CA ASN A 156 9.20 16.04 -15.95
C ASN A 156 9.33 15.14 -17.21
N VAL A 157 10.36 15.37 -18.04
CA VAL A 157 10.62 14.55 -19.24
C VAL A 157 11.18 13.18 -18.88
N VAL A 158 12.01 13.09 -17.83
CA VAL A 158 12.53 11.81 -17.34
C VAL A 158 11.39 10.92 -16.86
N VAL A 159 10.54 11.44 -15.95
CA VAL A 159 9.39 10.70 -15.40
C VAL A 159 8.38 10.34 -16.50
N ASP A 160 8.12 11.25 -17.44
CA ASP A 160 7.30 10.97 -18.63
C ASP A 160 7.90 9.84 -19.48
N GLY A 161 9.23 9.80 -19.64
CA GLY A 161 9.93 8.70 -20.31
C GLY A 161 9.80 7.37 -19.57
N GLU A 162 9.72 7.36 -18.24
CA GLU A 162 9.43 6.16 -17.48
C GLU A 162 8.01 5.65 -17.69
N PHE A 163 7.04 6.56 -17.78
CA PHE A 163 5.68 6.22 -18.19
C PHE A 163 5.67 5.60 -19.59
N GLN A 164 6.33 6.22 -20.57
CA GLN A 164 6.41 5.70 -21.95
C GLN A 164 7.09 4.32 -22.02
N ARG A 165 8.10 4.09 -21.18
CA ARG A 165 8.74 2.78 -21.04
C ARG A 165 7.75 1.74 -20.48
N ASN A 166 6.90 2.12 -19.54
CA ASN A 166 5.82 1.26 -19.06
C ASN A 166 4.77 0.99 -20.14
N GLU A 167 4.37 1.99 -20.93
CA GLU A 167 3.46 1.81 -22.08
C GLU A 167 3.99 0.84 -23.13
N SER A 168 5.31 0.77 -23.28
CA SER A 168 5.96 -0.17 -24.20
C SER A 168 5.82 -1.64 -23.75
N ASN A 169 5.35 -1.89 -22.51
CA ASN A 169 5.02 -3.21 -22.03
C ASN A 169 3.61 -3.63 -22.53
N PRO A 170 3.45 -4.79 -23.20
CA PRO A 170 2.16 -5.24 -23.73
C PRO A 170 1.04 -5.35 -22.68
N TYR A 171 1.38 -5.57 -21.40
CA TYR A 171 0.40 -5.67 -20.32
C TYR A 171 -0.10 -4.31 -19.81
N PHE A 172 0.60 -3.21 -20.11
CA PHE A 172 0.28 -1.89 -19.55
C PHE A 172 -1.14 -1.45 -19.88
N ALA A 173 -1.52 -1.48 -21.15
CA ALA A 173 -2.86 -1.09 -21.58
C ALA A 173 -3.97 -1.94 -20.94
N LEU A 174 -3.71 -3.23 -20.67
CA LEU A 174 -4.64 -4.09 -19.95
C LEU A 174 -4.76 -3.68 -18.48
N PHE A 175 -3.64 -3.44 -17.78
CA PHE A 175 -3.65 -3.00 -16.38
C PHE A 175 -4.29 -1.63 -16.21
N ASP A 176 -4.02 -0.72 -17.14
CA ASP A 176 -4.56 0.64 -17.16
C ASP A 176 -6.09 0.63 -17.33
N GLU A 177 -6.60 -0.03 -18.38
CA GLU A 177 -8.05 -0.15 -18.60
C GLU A 177 -8.73 -0.90 -17.46
N MET A 178 -8.09 -1.94 -16.89
CA MET A 178 -8.60 -2.63 -15.71
C MET A 178 -8.77 -1.68 -14.54
N ASN A 179 -7.76 -0.86 -14.23
CA ASN A 179 -7.84 0.09 -13.14
C ASN A 179 -8.91 1.15 -13.40
N LYS A 180 -9.06 1.63 -14.64
CA LYS A 180 -10.13 2.57 -15.00
C LYS A 180 -11.52 1.96 -14.76
N LYS A 181 -11.73 0.70 -15.15
CA LYS A 181 -13.00 -0.01 -14.88
C LYS A 181 -13.24 -0.27 -13.39
N LEU A 182 -12.21 -0.69 -12.66
CA LEU A 182 -12.34 -1.10 -11.26
C LEU A 182 -12.53 0.07 -10.30
N TRP A 183 -11.91 1.22 -10.60
CA TRP A 183 -11.84 2.38 -9.70
C TRP A 183 -12.62 3.60 -10.19
N GLY A 184 -13.02 3.64 -11.47
CA GLY A 184 -13.84 4.70 -12.05
C GLY A 184 -13.24 6.09 -11.86
N ASP A 185 -14.05 7.03 -11.36
CA ASP A 185 -13.65 8.43 -11.12
C ASP A 185 -12.48 8.58 -10.13
N LEU A 186 -12.17 7.54 -9.35
CA LEU A 186 -11.05 7.52 -8.40
C LEU A 186 -9.82 6.80 -8.96
N TYR A 187 -9.75 6.55 -10.28
CA TYR A 187 -8.61 5.93 -10.94
C TYR A 187 -7.25 6.56 -10.59
N SER A 188 -7.17 7.91 -10.55
CA SER A 188 -5.93 8.62 -10.19
C SER A 188 -5.39 8.19 -8.83
N ARG A 189 -6.26 7.68 -7.94
CA ARG A 189 -5.90 7.22 -6.60
C ARG A 189 -5.27 5.84 -6.55
N LYS A 190 -5.17 5.18 -7.70
CA LYS A 190 -4.56 3.86 -7.88
C LYS A 190 -3.49 3.85 -8.95
N ASN A 191 -3.43 4.89 -9.79
CA ASN A 191 -2.43 5.09 -10.82
C ASN A 191 -1.18 5.78 -10.26
N VAL A 192 -0.17 5.01 -9.85
CA VAL A 192 1.07 5.55 -9.27
C VAL A 192 1.93 6.29 -10.28
N ILE A 193 2.03 5.77 -11.51
CA ILE A 193 2.91 6.33 -12.53
C ILE A 193 2.41 7.69 -13.05
N GLY A 194 1.09 7.91 -13.04
CA GLY A 194 0.47 9.21 -13.31
C GLY A 194 -0.12 9.36 -14.71
N ASP A 195 -0.36 10.60 -15.12
CA ASP A 195 -0.82 10.92 -16.47
C ASP A 195 0.21 11.80 -17.19
N HIS A 196 0.52 11.51 -18.46
CA HIS A 196 1.48 12.26 -19.28
C HIS A 196 1.30 13.78 -19.18
N ASP A 197 0.10 14.27 -19.46
CA ASP A 197 -0.18 15.71 -19.49
C ASP A 197 0.02 16.36 -18.13
N ILE A 198 -0.28 15.63 -17.05
CA ILE A 198 -0.16 16.14 -15.69
C ILE A 198 1.30 16.19 -15.24
N ILE A 199 2.08 15.14 -15.55
CA ILE A 199 3.52 15.05 -15.26
C ILE A 199 4.25 16.13 -16.05
N ARG A 200 4.01 16.21 -17.37
CA ARG A 200 4.69 17.17 -18.24
C ARG A 200 4.40 18.63 -17.88
N SER A 201 3.18 18.92 -17.40
CA SER A 201 2.75 20.26 -16.99
C SER A 201 3.00 20.56 -15.50
N ALA A 202 3.72 19.70 -14.79
CA ALA A 202 4.01 19.91 -13.37
C ALA A 202 4.86 21.17 -13.15
N THR A 203 4.59 21.86 -12.04
CA THR A 203 5.25 23.14 -11.68
C THR A 203 5.70 23.11 -10.22
N PRO A 204 6.65 23.98 -9.83
CA PRO A 204 7.07 24.12 -8.43
C PRO A 204 5.88 24.38 -7.49
N ALA A 205 4.92 25.20 -7.92
CA ALA A 205 3.70 25.49 -7.13
C ALA A 205 2.84 24.24 -6.85
N LYS A 206 2.80 23.26 -7.76
CA LYS A 206 2.14 21.97 -7.52
C LYS A 206 2.91 21.14 -6.50
N MET A 207 4.25 21.12 -6.56
CA MET A 207 5.10 20.43 -5.57
C MET A 207 4.94 21.06 -4.18
N ASP A 208 4.93 22.39 -4.09
CA ASP A 208 4.66 23.12 -2.85
C ASP A 208 3.27 22.80 -2.30
N THR A 209 2.27 22.62 -3.17
CA THR A 209 0.94 22.22 -2.73
C THR A 209 0.97 20.82 -2.09
N ILE A 210 1.66 19.86 -2.69
CA ILE A 210 1.82 18.50 -2.15
C ILE A 210 2.57 18.56 -0.81
N LYS A 211 3.70 19.27 -0.77
CA LYS A 211 4.51 19.48 0.44
C LYS A 211 3.67 20.02 1.60
N ASN A 212 2.93 21.11 1.36
CA ASN A 212 2.12 21.77 2.37
C ASN A 212 0.90 20.96 2.83
N LYS A 213 0.46 19.98 2.03
CA LYS A 213 -0.60 19.05 2.43
C LYS A 213 -0.07 17.90 3.28
N TYR A 214 1.02 17.26 2.87
CA TYR A 214 1.34 15.92 3.37
C TYR A 214 2.71 15.80 4.05
N TYR A 215 3.67 16.67 3.78
CA TYR A 215 5.05 16.56 4.27
C TYR A 215 5.22 17.26 5.62
N TRP A 216 4.70 16.60 6.66
CA TRP A 216 4.69 17.07 8.04
C TRP A 216 5.17 15.95 8.97
N PRO A 217 5.85 16.27 10.10
CA PRO A 217 6.36 15.23 11.01
C PRO A 217 5.24 14.33 11.52
N ASN A 218 4.09 14.90 11.89
CA ASN A 218 2.91 14.16 12.34
C ASN A 218 2.17 13.37 11.24
N ASN A 219 2.70 13.37 10.01
CA ASN A 219 2.26 12.54 8.88
C ASN A 219 3.42 11.72 8.29
N SER A 220 4.51 11.54 9.05
CA SER A 220 5.73 10.86 8.64
C SER A 220 6.19 9.83 9.68
N LEU A 221 6.90 8.80 9.20
CA LEU A 221 7.63 7.82 9.98
C LEU A 221 9.10 7.87 9.57
N LEU A 222 9.99 8.04 10.53
CA LEU A 222 11.43 7.91 10.37
C LEU A 222 11.89 6.57 10.95
N THR A 223 12.33 5.66 10.11
CA THR A 223 12.87 4.36 10.49
C THR A 223 14.39 4.37 10.39
N ILE A 224 15.09 3.95 11.44
CA ILE A 224 16.55 3.78 11.46
C ILE A 224 16.85 2.31 11.73
N ALA A 225 17.68 1.69 10.91
CA ALA A 225 17.91 0.25 10.94
C ALA A 225 19.40 -0.06 10.77
N GLY A 226 19.98 -0.94 11.59
CA GLY A 226 21.38 -1.38 11.47
C GLY A 226 22.18 -1.28 12.77
N ASP A 227 23.50 -1.08 12.67
CA ASP A 227 24.42 -1.09 13.82
C ASP A 227 24.37 0.24 14.58
N VAL A 228 23.25 0.45 15.27
CA VAL A 228 22.88 1.66 16.01
C VAL A 228 22.38 1.31 17.41
N LYS A 229 22.28 2.33 18.28
CA LYS A 229 21.65 2.24 19.59
C LYS A 229 20.43 3.14 19.68
N HIS A 230 19.29 2.57 20.04
CA HIS A 230 18.00 3.29 20.00
C HIS A 230 18.01 4.55 20.87
N ASP A 231 18.61 4.52 22.05
CA ASP A 231 18.70 5.70 22.93
C ASP A 231 19.48 6.85 22.26
N GLU A 232 20.61 6.55 21.63
CA GLU A 232 21.42 7.53 20.89
C GLU A 232 20.68 8.06 19.66
N VAL A 233 20.00 7.18 18.92
CA VAL A 233 19.19 7.57 17.76
C VAL A 233 18.03 8.47 18.17
N PHE A 234 17.34 8.15 19.26
CA PHE A 234 16.24 8.99 19.77
C PHE A 234 16.72 10.37 20.23
N GLU A 235 17.92 10.48 20.80
CA GLU A 235 18.52 11.76 21.13
C GLU A 235 18.88 12.57 19.88
N GLN A 236 19.57 11.95 18.92
CA GLN A 236 19.98 12.61 17.66
C GLN A 236 18.76 13.07 16.85
N THR A 237 17.74 12.21 16.72
CA THR A 237 16.52 12.54 15.97
C THR A 237 15.71 13.64 16.64
N GLU A 238 15.56 13.64 17.98
CA GLU A 238 14.93 14.77 18.68
C GLU A 238 15.73 16.06 18.43
N LYS A 239 17.06 16.03 18.53
CA LYS A 239 17.90 17.21 18.30
C LYS A 239 17.77 17.78 16.88
N ILE A 240 17.76 16.92 15.86
CA ILE A 240 17.76 17.30 14.44
C ILE A 240 16.35 17.71 13.97
N PHE A 241 15.32 16.96 14.37
CA PHE A 241 13.96 17.13 13.85
C PHE A 241 13.04 17.98 14.73
N LYS A 242 13.39 18.32 15.98
CA LYS A 242 12.51 19.08 16.91
C LYS A 242 11.88 20.34 16.30
N ASP A 243 12.62 21.05 15.45
CA ASP A 243 12.16 22.32 14.86
C ASP A 243 11.30 22.11 13.60
N TRP A 244 11.09 20.86 13.17
CA TRP A 244 10.11 20.54 12.14
C TRP A 244 8.72 20.68 12.75
N LYS A 245 8.02 21.76 12.40
CA LYS A 245 6.69 22.04 12.96
C LYS A 245 5.68 21.01 12.45
N PRO A 246 4.80 20.47 13.32
CA PRO A 246 3.67 19.66 12.87
C PRO A 246 2.68 20.48 12.06
N SER A 247 1.91 19.78 11.22
CA SER A 247 0.69 20.38 10.69
C SER A 247 -0.28 20.65 11.85
N GLY A 248 -0.93 21.82 11.83
CA GLY A 248 -1.99 22.16 12.80
C GLY A 248 -3.31 21.42 12.54
N PHE A 249 -3.30 20.35 11.75
CA PHE A 249 -4.45 19.57 11.32
C PHE A 249 -4.02 18.14 10.98
N ASP A 250 -4.95 17.21 10.90
CA ASP A 250 -4.72 15.87 10.35
C ASP A 250 -4.95 15.90 8.82
N PRO A 251 -3.94 15.63 7.97
CA PRO A 251 -4.09 15.65 6.52
C PRO A 251 -5.23 14.76 6.02
N ALA A 252 -5.40 13.56 6.60
CA ALA A 252 -6.43 12.62 6.19
C ALA A 252 -7.85 13.08 6.55
N ARG A 253 -8.00 13.93 7.58
CA ARG A 253 -9.29 14.56 7.92
C ARG A 253 -9.55 15.83 7.12
N ARG A 254 -8.50 16.62 6.86
CA ARG A 254 -8.62 17.89 6.13
C ARG A 254 -8.85 17.67 4.64
N TRP A 255 -8.25 16.63 4.07
CA TRP A 255 -8.44 16.20 2.68
C TRP A 255 -8.78 14.71 2.65
N PRO A 256 -10.02 14.35 3.02
CA PRO A 256 -10.42 12.96 3.05
C PRO A 256 -10.39 12.35 1.65
N VAL A 257 -9.89 11.13 1.58
CA VAL A 257 -9.96 10.30 0.38
C VAL A 257 -11.41 9.80 0.24
N PRO A 258 -12.09 10.02 -0.90
CA PRO A 258 -13.42 9.49 -1.11
C PRO A 258 -13.45 7.97 -1.08
N GLU A 259 -14.53 7.38 -0.57
CA GLU A 259 -14.70 5.93 -0.57
C GLU A 259 -14.88 5.39 -2.00
N PHE A 260 -14.24 4.24 -2.28
CA PHE A 260 -14.43 3.52 -3.54
C PHE A 260 -15.82 2.89 -3.55
N LYS A 261 -16.68 3.35 -4.46
CA LYS A 261 -18.04 2.81 -4.58
C LYS A 261 -18.00 1.37 -5.11
N PRO A 262 -18.83 0.46 -4.57
CA PRO A 262 -18.99 -0.88 -5.13
C PRO A 262 -19.36 -0.81 -6.62
N LEU A 263 -18.72 -1.67 -7.41
CA LEU A 263 -19.11 -1.89 -8.81
C LEU A 263 -20.60 -2.26 -8.89
N GLN A 264 -21.34 -1.65 -9.81
CA GLN A 264 -22.79 -1.88 -9.96
C GLN A 264 -23.10 -3.13 -10.81
N LYS A 265 -22.19 -3.48 -11.72
CA LYS A 265 -22.28 -4.63 -12.63
C LYS A 265 -20.89 -5.11 -12.98
N SER A 266 -20.77 -6.35 -13.44
CA SER A 266 -19.50 -6.80 -14.00
C SER A 266 -19.23 -6.12 -15.35
N GLU A 267 -17.97 -5.81 -15.61
CA GLU A 267 -17.50 -5.23 -16.87
C GLU A 267 -16.52 -6.17 -17.55
N HIS A 268 -16.57 -6.21 -18.88
CA HIS A 268 -15.70 -7.03 -19.71
C HIS A 268 -15.12 -6.20 -20.83
N PHE A 269 -13.83 -6.35 -21.08
CA PHE A 269 -13.15 -5.63 -22.16
C PHE A 269 -12.01 -6.45 -22.76
N ILE A 270 -11.63 -6.09 -23.99
CA ILE A 270 -10.55 -6.73 -24.73
C ILE A 270 -9.54 -5.64 -25.09
N VAL A 271 -8.27 -5.92 -24.85
CA VAL A 271 -7.15 -5.09 -25.28
C VAL A 271 -6.39 -5.85 -26.35
N GLU A 272 -6.22 -5.22 -27.50
CA GLU A 272 -5.38 -5.74 -28.57
C GLU A 272 -3.95 -5.23 -28.42
N SER A 273 -2.97 -6.12 -28.60
CA SER A 273 -1.57 -5.72 -28.73
C SER A 273 -0.84 -6.68 -29.65
N ASP A 274 -0.16 -6.15 -30.67
CA ASP A 274 0.68 -6.92 -31.59
C ASP A 274 1.94 -7.48 -30.92
N LEU A 275 2.32 -6.92 -29.76
CA LEU A 275 3.42 -7.42 -28.93
C LEU A 275 2.99 -8.65 -28.11
N SER A 276 1.69 -8.90 -27.97
CA SER A 276 1.16 -10.02 -27.19
C SER A 276 1.22 -11.32 -28.00
N ARG A 277 2.10 -12.24 -27.59
CA ARG A 277 2.25 -13.56 -28.22
C ARG A 277 1.38 -14.64 -27.59
N VAL A 278 0.93 -14.40 -26.35
CA VAL A 278 0.05 -15.30 -25.61
C VAL A 278 -1.11 -14.50 -25.04
N PRO A 279 -2.34 -15.03 -25.08
CA PRO A 279 -3.46 -14.38 -24.42
C PRO A 279 -3.20 -14.27 -22.93
N PHE A 280 -3.68 -13.20 -22.31
CA PHE A 280 -3.57 -12.97 -20.87
C PHE A 280 -4.87 -12.41 -20.35
N ILE A 281 -5.43 -13.01 -19.30
CA ILE A 281 -6.71 -12.64 -18.72
C ILE A 281 -6.49 -12.13 -17.31
N MET A 282 -7.20 -11.04 -17.00
CA MET A 282 -7.32 -10.51 -15.66
C MET A 282 -8.78 -10.50 -15.22
N ILE A 283 -9.03 -10.85 -13.97
CA ILE A 283 -10.34 -10.71 -13.33
C ILE A 283 -10.15 -10.07 -11.96
N ASN A 284 -10.68 -8.87 -11.77
CA ASN A 284 -10.47 -8.10 -10.56
C ASN A 284 -11.78 -7.77 -9.83
N TRP A 285 -11.73 -7.90 -8.51
CA TRP A 285 -12.74 -7.42 -7.58
C TRP A 285 -12.16 -6.33 -6.67
N GLN A 286 -13.04 -5.53 -6.09
CA GLN A 286 -12.71 -4.68 -4.95
C GLN A 286 -12.66 -5.54 -3.68
N GLY A 287 -11.51 -5.56 -2.99
CA GLY A 287 -11.25 -6.39 -1.81
C GLY A 287 -11.47 -5.67 -0.47
N PRO A 288 -11.15 -6.34 0.65
CA PRO A 288 -11.19 -5.73 1.97
C PRO A 288 -10.16 -4.60 2.12
N ASP A 289 -10.36 -3.75 3.12
CA ASP A 289 -9.42 -2.72 3.53
C ASP A 289 -9.21 -2.74 5.04
N THR A 290 -8.11 -2.14 5.49
CA THR A 290 -7.67 -2.22 6.90
C THR A 290 -8.45 -1.29 7.82
N ARG A 291 -9.33 -0.43 7.30
CA ARG A 291 -10.20 0.45 8.10
C ARG A 291 -11.52 -0.21 8.45
N ASN A 292 -12.07 -0.97 7.51
CA ASN A 292 -13.46 -1.42 7.53
C ASN A 292 -13.60 -2.94 7.71
N ASP A 293 -12.60 -3.74 7.31
CA ASP A 293 -12.66 -5.20 7.46
C ASP A 293 -11.26 -5.81 7.62
N LEU A 294 -10.61 -5.46 8.74
CA LEU A 294 -9.28 -5.97 9.09
C LEU A 294 -9.20 -7.51 9.14
N PRO A 295 -10.18 -8.26 9.70
CA PRO A 295 -10.09 -9.71 9.73
C PRO A 295 -10.06 -10.34 8.32
N ALA A 296 -10.79 -9.76 7.36
CA ALA A 296 -10.83 -10.28 6.00
C ALA A 296 -9.51 -10.09 5.24
N THR A 297 -8.63 -9.16 5.64
CA THR A 297 -7.32 -9.01 5.00
C THR A 297 -6.43 -10.23 5.28
N TYR A 298 -6.41 -10.73 6.52
CA TYR A 298 -5.69 -11.97 6.85
C TYR A 298 -6.28 -13.20 6.15
N ALA A 299 -7.62 -13.26 6.04
CA ALA A 299 -8.29 -14.32 5.31
C ALA A 299 -7.93 -14.29 3.81
N ALA A 300 -7.79 -13.10 3.22
CA ALA A 300 -7.38 -12.92 1.83
C ALA A 300 -5.96 -13.44 1.57
N ASP A 301 -5.01 -13.18 2.48
CA ASP A 301 -3.63 -13.65 2.35
C ASP A 301 -3.54 -15.18 2.46
N VAL A 302 -4.21 -15.77 3.47
CA VAL A 302 -4.26 -17.23 3.64
C VAL A 302 -4.95 -17.89 2.45
N PHE A 303 -6.09 -17.35 2.00
CA PHE A 303 -6.81 -17.88 0.83
C PHE A 303 -5.94 -17.84 -0.41
N SER A 304 -5.34 -16.68 -0.72
CA SER A 304 -4.53 -16.49 -1.92
C SER A 304 -3.31 -17.41 -1.93
N PHE A 305 -2.66 -17.59 -0.78
CA PHE A 305 -1.55 -18.54 -0.66
C PHE A 305 -1.98 -19.96 -1.03
N ILE A 306 -3.11 -20.46 -0.50
CA ILE A 306 -3.59 -21.83 -0.79
C ILE A 306 -3.90 -21.99 -2.27
N ILE A 307 -4.60 -21.03 -2.88
CA ILE A 307 -5.02 -21.10 -4.28
C ILE A 307 -3.81 -21.11 -5.24
N ASN A 308 -2.75 -20.37 -4.91
CA ASN A 308 -1.53 -20.29 -5.72
C ASN A 308 -0.62 -21.53 -5.63
N GLN A 309 -0.90 -22.49 -4.76
CA GLN A 309 -0.08 -23.71 -4.70
C GLN A 309 -0.35 -24.59 -5.92
N ASN A 310 0.70 -25.19 -6.50
CA ASN A 310 0.57 -26.15 -7.60
C ASN A 310 -0.34 -27.33 -7.25
N SER A 311 -0.40 -27.71 -5.97
CA SER A 311 -1.24 -28.79 -5.47
C SER A 311 -2.72 -28.40 -5.29
N SER A 312 -3.07 -27.11 -5.43
CA SER A 312 -4.42 -26.59 -5.24
C SER A 312 -5.38 -27.13 -6.30
N LYS A 313 -6.67 -27.18 -5.97
CA LYS A 313 -7.71 -27.59 -6.94
C LYS A 313 -7.77 -26.65 -8.14
N PHE A 314 -7.48 -25.37 -7.93
CA PHE A 314 -7.46 -24.35 -8.97
C PHE A 314 -6.33 -24.60 -9.97
N SER A 315 -5.10 -24.83 -9.48
CA SER A 315 -3.96 -25.15 -10.33
C SER A 315 -4.17 -26.46 -11.08
N LYS A 316 -4.63 -27.52 -10.40
CA LYS A 316 -4.92 -28.82 -11.04
C LYS A 316 -5.97 -28.73 -12.14
N ALA A 317 -7.04 -27.97 -11.89
CA ALA A 317 -8.15 -27.85 -12.84
C ALA A 317 -7.79 -27.04 -14.09
N LEU A 318 -6.82 -26.12 -13.99
CA LEU A 318 -6.47 -25.20 -15.08
C LEU A 318 -5.12 -25.55 -15.73
N VAL A 319 -4.06 -25.68 -14.92
CA VAL A 319 -2.70 -25.93 -15.39
C VAL A 319 -2.49 -27.40 -15.72
N ASP A 320 -2.73 -28.32 -14.78
CA ASP A 320 -2.48 -29.76 -15.01
C ASP A 320 -3.43 -30.32 -16.10
N ALA A 321 -4.64 -29.78 -16.22
CA ALA A 321 -5.59 -30.11 -17.29
C ALA A 321 -5.22 -29.50 -18.66
N GLY A 322 -4.17 -28.67 -18.72
CA GLY A 322 -3.68 -28.02 -19.94
C GLY A 322 -4.63 -26.95 -20.52
N LEU A 323 -5.48 -26.34 -19.68
CA LEU A 323 -6.35 -25.22 -20.04
C LEU A 323 -5.64 -23.87 -19.92
N ALA A 324 -4.66 -23.77 -19.02
CA ALA A 324 -3.82 -22.59 -18.81
C ALA A 324 -2.36 -23.00 -18.66
N LEU A 325 -1.45 -22.10 -19.06
CA LEU A 325 -0.02 -22.21 -18.78
C LEU A 325 0.32 -21.75 -17.37
N GLN A 326 -0.44 -20.76 -16.87
CA GLN A 326 -0.25 -20.18 -15.55
C GLN A 326 -1.56 -19.62 -15.02
N VAL A 327 -1.79 -19.77 -13.72
CA VAL A 327 -2.88 -19.14 -12.99
C VAL A 327 -2.38 -18.66 -11.63
N ASN A 328 -2.76 -17.46 -11.23
CA ASN A 328 -2.49 -16.95 -9.89
C ASN A 328 -3.66 -16.09 -9.41
N ILE A 329 -3.80 -15.95 -8.10
CA ILE A 329 -4.63 -14.96 -7.44
C ILE A 329 -3.77 -14.11 -6.50
N GLY A 330 -4.07 -12.82 -6.38
CA GLY A 330 -3.44 -11.94 -5.40
C GLY A 330 -4.45 -11.02 -4.75
N TYR A 331 -4.09 -10.52 -3.58
CA TYR A 331 -4.77 -9.44 -2.88
C TYR A 331 -3.70 -8.43 -2.47
N LEU A 332 -3.96 -7.13 -2.70
CA LEU A 332 -3.10 -6.06 -2.21
C LEU A 332 -3.75 -5.42 -0.98
N THR A 333 -3.15 -5.61 0.19
CA THR A 333 -3.62 -4.97 1.42
C THR A 333 -3.41 -3.47 1.34
N GLN A 334 -4.46 -2.69 1.64
CA GLN A 334 -4.43 -1.24 1.61
C GLN A 334 -5.32 -0.64 2.68
N LYS A 335 -5.04 0.63 3.02
CA LYS A 335 -5.89 1.38 3.94
C LYS A 335 -7.23 1.72 3.31
N HIS A 336 -7.21 2.05 2.03
CA HIS A 336 -8.40 2.16 1.21
C HIS A 336 -8.46 0.99 0.23
N THR A 337 -9.64 0.39 0.06
CA THR A 337 -9.98 -0.74 -0.83
C THR A 337 -8.88 -1.16 -1.80
N GLY A 338 -8.29 -2.33 -1.60
CA GLY A 338 -7.30 -2.92 -2.52
C GLY A 338 -7.92 -3.93 -3.49
N PRO A 339 -7.29 -4.21 -4.64
CA PRO A 339 -7.80 -5.20 -5.59
C PRO A 339 -7.58 -6.64 -5.13
N ILE A 340 -8.54 -7.51 -5.45
CA ILE A 340 -8.33 -8.96 -5.55
C ILE A 340 -8.23 -9.27 -7.03
N SER A 341 -7.15 -9.89 -7.48
CA SER A 341 -6.85 -10.07 -8.90
C SER A 341 -6.56 -11.53 -9.21
N ILE A 342 -7.25 -12.11 -10.19
CA ILE A 342 -6.86 -13.37 -10.81
C ILE A 342 -6.14 -13.05 -12.12
N PHE A 343 -4.99 -13.69 -12.32
CA PHE A 343 -4.22 -13.66 -13.57
C PHE A 343 -4.22 -15.05 -14.20
N VAL A 344 -4.52 -15.13 -15.49
CA VAL A 344 -4.52 -16.39 -16.24
C VAL A 344 -3.81 -16.21 -17.57
N VAL A 345 -2.87 -17.09 -17.87
CA VAL A 345 -2.30 -17.26 -19.21
C VAL A 345 -2.97 -18.49 -19.82
N PRO A 346 -4.10 -18.37 -20.54
CA PRO A 346 -4.81 -19.53 -21.06
C PRO A 346 -4.03 -20.19 -22.21
N ASN A 347 -4.28 -21.47 -22.42
CA ASN A 347 -3.87 -22.14 -23.65
C ASN A 347 -4.63 -21.49 -24.84
N PRO A 348 -3.94 -20.97 -25.87
CA PRO A 348 -4.58 -20.27 -27.00
C PRO A 348 -5.70 -21.06 -27.68
N SER A 349 -5.62 -22.39 -27.67
CA SER A 349 -6.61 -23.27 -28.32
C SER A 349 -7.77 -23.67 -27.41
N LYS A 350 -7.76 -23.27 -26.13
CA LYS A 350 -8.76 -23.68 -25.11
C LYS A 350 -9.27 -22.52 -24.25
N ILE A 351 -9.24 -21.29 -24.77
CA ILE A 351 -9.54 -20.08 -23.99
C ILE A 351 -10.96 -20.13 -23.42
N LYS A 352 -11.95 -20.56 -24.22
CA LYS A 352 -13.35 -20.63 -23.80
C LYS A 352 -13.55 -21.62 -22.64
N GLU A 353 -12.97 -22.82 -22.77
CA GLU A 353 -12.98 -23.86 -21.75
C GLU A 353 -12.25 -23.39 -20.49
N CYS A 354 -11.12 -22.70 -20.64
CA CYS A 354 -10.35 -22.13 -19.54
C CYS A 354 -11.15 -21.09 -18.76
N VAL A 355 -11.80 -20.13 -19.43
CA VAL A 355 -12.64 -19.12 -18.77
C VAL A 355 -13.85 -19.76 -18.08
N ALA A 356 -14.49 -20.74 -18.71
CA ALA A 356 -15.58 -21.48 -18.09
C ALA A 356 -15.12 -22.23 -16.84
N GLU A 357 -13.94 -22.84 -16.89
CA GLU A 357 -13.36 -23.55 -15.74
C GLU A 357 -12.94 -22.60 -14.62
N VAL A 358 -12.38 -21.42 -14.92
CA VAL A 358 -12.12 -20.37 -13.92
C VAL A 358 -13.43 -19.99 -13.21
N LYS A 359 -14.49 -19.68 -13.96
CA LYS A 359 -15.82 -19.36 -13.40
C LYS A 359 -16.34 -20.50 -12.52
N ARG A 360 -16.18 -21.75 -12.96
CA ARG A 360 -16.59 -22.95 -12.20
C ARG A 360 -15.81 -23.09 -10.89
N GLN A 361 -14.50 -22.93 -10.91
CA GLN A 361 -13.66 -23.01 -9.71
C GLN A 361 -14.02 -21.92 -8.70
N VAL A 362 -14.17 -20.67 -9.16
CA VAL A 362 -14.58 -19.53 -8.31
C VAL A 362 -15.92 -19.82 -7.62
N ALA A 363 -16.89 -20.43 -8.32
CA ALA A 363 -18.18 -20.79 -7.76
C ALA A 363 -18.09 -21.86 -6.64
N LEU A 364 -17.02 -22.64 -6.60
CA LEU A 364 -16.77 -23.71 -5.64
C LEU A 364 -15.92 -23.29 -4.43
N TRP A 365 -15.29 -22.11 -4.46
CA TRP A 365 -14.31 -21.67 -3.46
C TRP A 365 -14.82 -21.60 -2.02
N ASP A 366 -16.12 -21.38 -1.81
CA ASP A 366 -16.74 -21.33 -0.49
C ASP A 366 -17.40 -22.66 -0.07
N THR A 367 -17.19 -23.74 -0.82
CA THR A 367 -17.72 -25.08 -0.47
C THR A 367 -16.83 -25.77 0.55
N ASP A 368 -17.43 -26.59 1.43
CA ASP A 368 -16.75 -27.17 2.59
C ASP A 368 -15.52 -28.00 2.22
N ASN A 369 -15.57 -28.70 1.09
CA ASN A 369 -14.51 -29.61 0.67
C ASN A 369 -13.51 -28.96 -0.30
N TYR A 370 -13.61 -27.66 -0.63
CA TYR A 370 -12.71 -27.06 -1.62
C TYR A 370 -11.27 -26.95 -1.09
N LEU A 371 -11.12 -26.40 0.12
CA LEU A 371 -9.85 -26.29 0.85
C LEU A 371 -9.78 -27.40 1.90
N THR A 372 -8.63 -28.03 2.16
CA THR A 372 -8.46 -28.98 3.28
C THR A 372 -7.93 -28.28 4.53
N ASP A 373 -8.14 -28.86 5.72
CA ASP A 373 -7.59 -28.30 6.96
C ASP A 373 -6.05 -28.29 6.92
N GLU A 374 -5.45 -29.33 6.33
CA GLU A 374 -4.01 -29.41 6.08
C GLU A 374 -3.49 -28.24 5.21
N GLN A 375 -4.22 -27.88 4.15
CA GLN A 375 -3.85 -26.74 3.30
C GLN A 375 -3.92 -25.42 4.08
N ILE A 376 -4.95 -25.25 4.92
CA ILE A 376 -5.11 -24.05 5.75
C ILE A 376 -3.96 -23.92 6.75
N GLU A 377 -3.65 -24.98 7.48
CA GLU A 377 -2.56 -24.96 8.46
C GLU A 377 -1.17 -24.83 7.82
N THR A 378 -0.98 -25.44 6.65
CA THR A 378 0.26 -25.27 5.87
C THR A 378 0.41 -23.83 5.40
N ALA A 379 -0.66 -23.23 4.86
CA ALA A 379 -0.62 -21.84 4.40
C ALA A 379 -0.26 -20.88 5.53
N LYS A 380 -0.87 -21.04 6.71
CA LYS A 380 -0.56 -20.23 7.88
C LYS A 380 0.92 -20.32 8.26
N ARG A 381 1.45 -21.54 8.33
CA ARG A 381 2.86 -21.79 8.66
C ARG A 381 3.81 -21.20 7.63
N MET A 382 3.50 -21.35 6.35
CA MET A 382 4.36 -20.84 5.28
C MET A 382 4.35 -19.32 5.21
N LEU A 383 3.19 -18.68 5.40
CA LEU A 383 3.11 -17.21 5.50
C LEU A 383 3.87 -16.69 6.72
N GLU A 384 3.85 -17.40 7.85
CA GLU A 384 4.68 -17.08 9.01
C GLU A 384 6.17 -17.17 8.69
N ILE A 385 6.62 -18.24 8.03
CA ILE A 385 8.02 -18.38 7.60
C ILE A 385 8.41 -17.26 6.64
N THR A 386 7.55 -16.91 5.67
CA THR A 386 7.82 -15.81 4.74
C THR A 386 7.97 -14.48 5.46
N GLN A 387 7.12 -14.20 6.46
CA GLN A 387 7.22 -12.99 7.27
C GLN A 387 8.55 -12.95 8.03
N VAL A 388 8.92 -14.02 8.74
CA VAL A 388 10.19 -14.09 9.47
C VAL A 388 11.39 -13.92 8.54
N LYS A 389 11.36 -14.51 7.34
CA LYS A 389 12.42 -14.31 6.34
C LYS A 389 12.51 -12.88 5.84
N SER A 390 11.38 -12.18 5.70
CA SER A 390 11.38 -10.77 5.30
C SER A 390 12.02 -9.84 6.33
N GLU A 391 12.17 -10.31 7.57
CA GLU A 391 12.80 -9.59 8.68
C GLU A 391 14.32 -9.82 8.75
N GLU A 392 14.88 -10.76 7.98
CA GLU A 392 16.31 -11.12 8.04
C GLU A 392 17.23 -10.03 7.44
N ILE A 393 16.74 -9.30 6.43
CA ILE A 393 17.47 -8.18 5.82
C ILE A 393 16.94 -6.89 6.42
N THR A 394 17.64 -6.39 7.44
CA THR A 394 17.24 -5.22 8.22
C THR A 394 16.96 -3.96 7.38
N SER A 395 17.71 -3.73 6.29
CA SER A 395 17.44 -2.63 5.36
C SER A 395 16.10 -2.80 4.63
N ASP A 396 15.82 -3.99 4.12
CA ASP A 396 14.61 -4.27 3.35
C ASP A 396 13.36 -4.28 4.25
N PHE A 397 13.54 -4.71 5.50
CA PHE A 397 12.45 -4.70 6.47
C PHE A 397 11.96 -3.28 6.81
N THR A 398 12.80 -2.24 6.64
CA THR A 398 12.34 -0.84 6.80
C THR A 398 11.20 -0.51 5.84
N HIS A 399 11.28 -0.95 4.58
CA HIS A 399 10.23 -0.78 3.58
C HIS A 399 8.93 -1.48 4.00
N THR A 400 9.04 -2.69 4.56
CA THR A 400 7.91 -3.45 5.09
C THR A 400 7.24 -2.70 6.24
N ILE A 401 8.04 -2.16 7.17
CA ILE A 401 7.54 -1.35 8.29
C ILE A 401 6.78 -0.12 7.77
N SER A 402 7.38 0.63 6.84
CA SER A 402 6.79 1.83 6.27
C SER A 402 5.50 1.55 5.51
N PHE A 403 5.46 0.45 4.75
CA PHE A 403 4.27 -0.05 4.08
C PHE A 403 3.14 -0.30 5.08
N TRP A 404 3.38 -1.08 6.13
CA TRP A 404 2.34 -1.40 7.10
C TRP A 404 1.91 -0.21 7.94
N TRP A 405 2.83 0.70 8.29
CA TRP A 405 2.49 1.94 8.99
C TRP A 405 1.56 2.85 8.20
N ALA A 406 1.69 2.88 6.86
CA ALA A 406 0.84 3.67 5.99
C ALA A 406 -0.48 2.95 5.64
N SER A 407 -0.39 1.71 5.17
CA SER A 407 -1.51 0.90 4.67
C SER A 407 -2.37 0.29 5.78
N ALA A 408 -1.87 0.22 7.01
CA ALA A 408 -2.57 -0.35 8.15
C ALA A 408 -2.14 0.37 9.45
N SER A 409 -1.35 -0.30 10.28
CA SER A 409 -0.71 0.23 11.48
C SER A 409 0.51 -0.62 11.86
N ILE A 410 1.35 -0.10 12.75
CA ILE A 410 2.42 -0.91 13.38
C ILE A 410 1.83 -2.07 14.21
N ASP A 411 0.62 -1.90 14.76
CA ASP A 411 -0.09 -2.99 15.43
C ASP A 411 -0.46 -4.10 14.46
N TYR A 412 -0.87 -3.77 13.23
CA TYR A 412 -1.13 -4.76 12.20
C TYR A 412 0.11 -5.60 11.91
N LEU A 413 1.26 -4.95 11.69
CA LEU A 413 2.55 -5.62 11.49
C LEU A 413 2.90 -6.53 12.67
N THR A 414 2.90 -6.00 13.89
CA THR A 414 3.37 -6.76 15.07
C THR A 414 2.41 -7.86 15.52
N THR A 415 1.12 -7.76 15.18
CA THR A 415 0.13 -8.79 15.49
C THR A 415 -0.27 -9.66 14.28
N TYR A 416 0.33 -9.43 13.11
CA TYR A 416 -0.01 -10.10 11.86
C TYR A 416 -0.04 -11.62 12.02
N ILE A 417 1.05 -12.22 12.51
CA ILE A 417 1.16 -13.68 12.72
C ILE A 417 0.13 -14.20 13.72
N GLN A 418 -0.14 -13.46 14.80
CA GLN A 418 -1.12 -13.88 15.80
C GLN A 418 -2.54 -13.91 15.24
N ASN A 419 -2.90 -12.94 14.38
CA ASN A 419 -4.22 -12.88 13.77
C ASN A 419 -4.35 -13.85 12.59
N LEU A 420 -3.28 -14.00 11.81
CA LEU A 420 -3.19 -14.97 10.71
C LEU A 420 -3.39 -16.42 11.20
N ARG A 421 -2.80 -16.79 12.35
CA ARG A 421 -3.01 -18.12 12.97
C ARG A 421 -4.48 -18.39 13.35
N LYS A 422 -5.26 -17.35 13.65
CA LYS A 422 -6.68 -17.48 14.04
C LYS A 422 -7.61 -17.69 12.86
N VAL A 423 -7.16 -17.44 11.62
CA VAL A 423 -7.99 -17.56 10.42
C VAL A 423 -8.57 -18.97 10.33
N SER A 424 -9.90 -19.06 10.33
CA SER A 424 -10.63 -20.32 10.25
C SER A 424 -11.13 -20.57 8.82
N ARG A 425 -11.55 -21.81 8.55
CA ARG A 425 -12.26 -22.15 7.32
C ARG A 425 -13.49 -21.25 7.07
N ALA A 426 -14.23 -20.93 8.13
CA ALA A 426 -15.41 -20.08 8.05
C ALA A 426 -15.03 -18.66 7.60
N ASP A 427 -13.91 -18.12 8.07
CA ASP A 427 -13.40 -16.82 7.66
C ASP A 427 -13.02 -16.81 6.17
N LEU A 428 -12.38 -17.88 5.68
CA LEU A 428 -12.05 -18.01 4.25
C LEU A 428 -13.31 -18.09 3.38
N GLN A 429 -14.32 -18.86 3.80
CA GLN A 429 -15.61 -18.93 3.10
C GLN A 429 -16.34 -17.59 3.13
N GLN A 430 -16.31 -16.88 4.25
CA GLN A 430 -16.91 -15.55 4.38
C GLN A 430 -16.21 -14.53 3.49
N TYR A 431 -14.87 -14.53 3.44
CA TYR A 431 -14.09 -13.70 2.53
C TYR A 431 -14.51 -13.90 1.08
N VAL A 432 -14.57 -15.16 0.61
CA VAL A 432 -15.01 -15.50 -0.76
C VAL A 432 -16.44 -15.00 -1.01
N ARG A 433 -17.39 -15.25 -0.10
CA ARG A 433 -18.79 -14.81 -0.26
C ARG A 433 -18.96 -13.30 -0.23
N LYS A 434 -18.14 -12.60 0.56
CA LYS A 434 -18.24 -11.15 0.75
C LYS A 434 -17.60 -10.38 -0.40
N TYR A 435 -16.48 -10.85 -0.96
CA TYR A 435 -15.67 -10.07 -1.90
C TYR A 435 -15.57 -10.64 -3.31
N ILE A 436 -15.82 -11.94 -3.52
CA ILE A 436 -15.54 -12.59 -4.82
C ILE A 436 -16.80 -13.20 -5.43
N LYS A 437 -17.39 -14.20 -4.76
CA LYS A 437 -18.48 -15.00 -5.31
C LYS A 437 -19.75 -14.17 -5.44
N ASN A 438 -20.34 -14.17 -6.64
CA ASN A 438 -21.52 -13.37 -6.99
C ASN A 438 -21.35 -11.86 -6.75
N LYS A 439 -20.11 -11.37 -6.77
CA LYS A 439 -19.80 -9.94 -6.69
C LYS A 439 -19.46 -9.40 -8.08
N PRO A 440 -19.92 -8.19 -8.43
CA PRO A 440 -19.48 -7.49 -9.62
C PRO A 440 -17.95 -7.40 -9.70
N TYR A 441 -17.41 -7.59 -10.90
CA TYR A 441 -15.98 -7.61 -11.18
C TYR A 441 -15.67 -6.97 -12.53
N ALA A 442 -14.44 -6.53 -12.74
CA ALA A 442 -13.95 -6.19 -14.07
C ALA A 442 -13.10 -7.36 -14.59
N ALA A 443 -13.30 -7.79 -15.84
CA ALA A 443 -12.43 -8.74 -16.50
C ALA A 443 -11.93 -8.22 -17.85
N GLY A 444 -10.64 -8.37 -18.07
CA GLY A 444 -9.96 -7.93 -19.28
C GLY A 444 -9.19 -9.09 -19.92
N MET A 445 -9.09 -9.08 -21.24
CA MET A 445 -8.19 -9.98 -21.98
C MET A 445 -7.26 -9.19 -22.88
N LEU A 446 -5.97 -9.39 -22.72
CA LEU A 446 -4.95 -9.01 -23.69
C LEU A 446 -4.81 -10.13 -24.72
N ILE A 447 -4.91 -9.79 -26.00
CA ILE A 447 -4.85 -10.74 -27.11
C ILE A 447 -4.25 -10.07 -28.35
N SER A 448 -3.71 -10.85 -29.28
CA SER A 448 -3.25 -10.31 -30.57
C SER A 448 -4.41 -10.14 -31.55
N ALA A 449 -4.30 -9.20 -32.49
CA ALA A 449 -5.31 -8.97 -33.52
C ALA A 449 -5.64 -10.22 -34.36
N PRO A 450 -4.66 -11.07 -34.78
CA PRO A 450 -4.95 -12.32 -35.47
C PRO A 450 -5.79 -13.30 -34.63
N MET A 451 -5.49 -13.42 -33.34
CA MET A 451 -6.24 -14.32 -32.45
C MET A 451 -7.66 -13.81 -32.18
N ARG A 452 -7.86 -12.50 -31.96
CA ARG A 452 -9.20 -11.93 -31.73
C ARG A 452 -10.14 -12.23 -32.90
N SER A 453 -9.64 -12.03 -34.13
CA SER A 453 -10.40 -12.26 -35.36
C SER A 453 -10.91 -13.70 -35.50
N GLN A 454 -10.18 -14.67 -34.94
CA GLN A 454 -10.54 -16.09 -35.00
C GLN A 454 -11.44 -16.52 -33.84
N LEU A 455 -11.22 -15.96 -32.65
CA LEU A 455 -11.75 -16.51 -31.39
C LEU A 455 -13.01 -15.79 -30.87
N LYS A 456 -13.31 -14.56 -31.32
CA LYS A 456 -14.46 -13.76 -30.83
C LYS A 456 -14.52 -13.68 -29.28
N PRO A 457 -13.47 -13.18 -28.63
CA PRO A 457 -13.29 -13.29 -27.18
C PRO A 457 -14.36 -12.57 -26.35
N GLU A 458 -15.14 -11.67 -26.95
CA GLU A 458 -16.30 -11.02 -26.33
C GLU A 458 -17.39 -12.01 -25.90
N GLU A 459 -17.42 -13.22 -26.48
CA GLU A 459 -18.35 -14.28 -26.11
C GLU A 459 -17.90 -15.07 -24.87
N PHE A 460 -16.62 -15.01 -24.49
CA PHE A 460 -16.09 -15.83 -23.40
C PHE A 460 -16.46 -15.32 -22.01
N PHE A 461 -16.65 -14.00 -21.88
CA PHE A 461 -16.96 -13.38 -20.61
C PHE A 461 -18.46 -13.27 -20.32
N LYS A 462 -19.32 -13.46 -21.33
CA LYS A 462 -20.78 -13.49 -21.20
C LYS A 462 -21.30 -14.65 -20.36
#